data_AF-A0A1D2X9Y0-F1
#
_entry.id   AF-A0A1D2X9Y0-F1
#
_cell.length_a   1.000
_cell.length_b   1.000
_cell.length_c   1.000
_cell.angle_alpha   90.00
_cell.angle_beta   90.00
_cell.angle_gamma   90.00
#
_symmetry.space_group_name_H-M   'P 1'
#
loop_
_entity.id
_entity.type
_entity.pdbx_description
1 polymer ?
#
loop_
_entity_poly.entity_id
_entity_poly.type
_entity_poly.pdbx_seq_one_letter_code
_entity_poly.pdbx_strand_id
1 'polypeptide(L)' 'MNKKMETDEAKAIYERRKVIAEPLFGQIKNSGFRSFSLRGKEKVAAEFSLVCAAHNFKKFVKAGSIRLEDLKEVKKAA' A
#
# COMPACT_ATOMS: atom_id res chain seq x y z
N MET A 1 0.05 27.77 8.70
CA MET A 1 0.59 26.74 7.77
C MET A 1 2.11 26.83 7.82
N ASN A 2 2.85 25.73 7.67
CA ASN A 2 4.31 25.76 7.72
C ASN A 2 4.82 26.49 6.46
N LYS A 3 5.66 27.53 6.55
CA LYS A 3 6.09 28.37 5.40
C LYS A 3 6.56 27.56 4.17
N LYS A 4 7.11 26.36 4.39
CA LYS A 4 7.51 25.41 3.32
C LYS A 4 6.35 24.95 2.42
N MET A 5 5.14 24.82 2.98
CA MET A 5 3.94 24.35 2.27
C MET A 5 3.24 25.45 1.46
N GLU A 6 3.69 26.70 1.56
CA GLU A 6 3.13 27.84 0.82
C GLU A 6 3.77 27.99 -0.58
N THR A 7 4.90 27.32 -0.81
CA THR A 7 5.57 27.27 -2.12
C THR A 7 4.73 26.52 -3.15
N ASP A 8 4.75 26.97 -4.39
CA ASP A 8 3.96 26.35 -5.47
C ASP A 8 4.45 24.92 -5.79
N GLU A 9 5.75 24.67 -5.62
CA GLU A 9 6.32 23.31 -5.71
C GLU A 9 5.72 22.37 -4.65
N ALA A 10 5.63 22.81 -3.39
CA ALA A 10 5.04 22.00 -2.33
C ALA A 10 3.54 21.75 -2.57
N LYS A 11 2.81 22.74 -3.09
CA LYS A 11 1.40 22.57 -3.47
C LYS A 11 1.23 21.53 -4.58
N ALA A 12 2.05 21.59 -5.63
CA ALA A 12 2.00 20.63 -6.74
C ALA A 12 2.33 19.19 -6.27
N ILE A 13 3.32 19.03 -5.39
CA ILE A 13 3.64 17.71 -4.79
C ILE A 13 2.47 17.23 -3.92
N TYR A 14 1.87 18.13 -3.13
CA TYR A 14 0.76 17.80 -2.26
C TYR A 14 -0.49 17.35 -3.04
N GLU A 15 -0.81 18.00 -4.15
CA GLU A 15 -1.89 17.59 -5.05
C GLU A 15 -1.67 16.19 -5.61
N ARG A 16 -0.45 15.87 -6.07
CA ARG A 16 -0.13 14.51 -6.54
C ARG A 16 -0.29 13.47 -5.44
N ARG A 17 0.07 13.79 -4.19
CA ARG A 17 -0.07 12.87 -3.04
C ARG A 17 -1.52 12.54 -2.74
N LYS A 18 -2.47 13.47 -2.94
CA LYS A 18 -3.90 13.21 -2.77
C LYS A 18 -4.40 12.09 -3.67
N VAL A 19 -3.87 12.01 -4.88
CA VAL A 19 -4.29 11.00 -5.86
C VAL A 19 -3.55 9.67 -5.66
N ILE A 20 -2.29 9.71 -5.23
CA ILE A 20 -1.43 8.51 -5.19
C ILE A 20 -1.45 7.85 -3.81
N ALA A 21 -1.17 8.62 -2.76
CA ALA A 21 -0.91 8.07 -1.43
C ALA A 21 -2.20 7.89 -0.61
N GLU A 22 -3.10 8.88 -0.62
CA GLU A 22 -4.32 8.84 0.20
C GLU A 22 -5.22 7.64 -0.12
N PRO A 23 -5.46 7.26 -1.38
CA PRO A 23 -6.30 6.10 -1.69
C PRO A 23 -5.69 4.80 -1.20
N LEU A 24 -4.35 4.68 -1.22
CA LEU A 24 -3.66 3.49 -0.75
C LEU A 24 -3.87 3.30 0.77
N PHE A 25 -3.69 4.37 1.55
CA PHE A 25 -3.94 4.33 2.99
C PHE A 25 -5.42 4.10 3.31
N GLY A 26 -6.33 4.70 2.55
CA GLY A 26 -7.77 4.45 2.69
C GLY A 26 -8.15 3.00 2.42
N GLN A 27 -7.62 2.41 1.35
CA GLN A 27 -7.83 1.00 0.98
C GLN A 27 -7.30 0.05 2.05
N ILE A 28 -6.08 0.28 2.54
CA ILE A 28 -5.47 -0.53 3.60
C ILE A 28 -6.33 -0.46 4.88
N LYS A 29 -6.73 0.74 5.31
CA LYS A 29 -7.59 0.91 6.49
C LYS A 29 -8.97 0.26 6.32
N ASN A 30 -9.56 0.33 5.13
CA ASN A 30 -10.85 -0.31 4.84
C ASN A 30 -10.74 -1.84 4.70
N SER A 31 -9.55 -2.39 4.47
CA SER A 31 -9.32 -3.84 4.47
C SER A 31 -9.21 -4.47 5.86
N GLY A 32 -9.33 -3.68 6.93
CA GLY A 32 -9.31 -4.15 8.32
C GLY A 32 -8.00 -3.88 9.07
N PHE A 33 -6.95 -3.40 8.38
CA PHE A 33 -5.70 -3.02 9.04
C PHE A 33 -5.82 -1.64 9.70
N ARG A 34 -6.19 -1.62 11.00
CA ARG A 34 -6.43 -0.40 11.79
C ARG A 34 -5.39 -0.15 12.87
N SER A 35 -4.67 -1.19 13.31
CA SER A 35 -3.64 -1.11 14.33
C SER A 35 -2.45 -1.99 13.95
N PHE A 36 -1.26 -1.59 14.39
CA PHE A 36 -0.06 -2.43 14.32
C PHE A 36 -0.07 -3.43 15.47
N SER A 37 0.33 -4.66 15.16
CA SER A 37 0.45 -5.75 16.14
C SER A 37 1.80 -5.69 16.84
N LEU A 38 2.83 -5.20 16.14
CA LEU A 38 4.19 -5.09 16.66
C LEU A 38 4.49 -3.69 17.21
N ARG A 39 5.47 -3.61 18.11
CA ARG A 39 6.00 -2.35 18.65
C ARG A 39 7.47 -2.19 18.26
N GLY A 40 7.88 -0.94 18.04
CA GLY A 40 9.22 -0.57 17.60
C GLY A 40 9.29 -0.31 16.09
N LYS A 41 10.05 0.71 15.69
CA LYS A 41 10.09 1.23 14.31
C LYS A 41 10.42 0.15 13.27
N GLU A 42 11.42 -0.68 13.55
CA GLU A 42 11.88 -1.73 12.62
C GLU A 42 10.81 -2.81 12.41
N LYS A 43 10.22 -3.29 13.50
CA LYS A 43 9.18 -4.33 13.45
C LYS A 43 7.90 -3.84 12.77
N VAL A 44 7.48 -2.61 13.10
CA VAL A 44 6.33 -1.95 12.45
C VAL A 44 6.58 -1.72 10.96
N ALA A 45 7.81 -1.36 10.57
CA ALA A 45 8.17 -1.20 9.16
C ALA A 45 8.07 -2.53 8.39
N ALA A 46 8.51 -3.64 9.00
CA ALA A 46 8.34 -4.98 8.42
C ALA A 46 6.86 -5.38 8.31
N GLU A 47 6.07 -5.17 9.36
CA GLU A 47 4.62 -5.43 9.36
C GLU A 47 3.91 -4.62 8.26
N PHE A 48 4.22 -3.33 8.15
CA PHE A 48 3.63 -2.48 7.12
C PHE A 48 4.06 -2.90 5.70
N SER A 49 5.31 -3.34 5.52
CA SER A 49 5.80 -3.85 4.23
C SER A 49 5.02 -5.08 3.77
N LEU A 50 4.69 -5.99 4.70
CA LEU A 50 3.86 -7.16 4.42
C LEU A 50 2.43 -6.77 4.01
N VAL A 51 1.83 -5.82 4.72
CA VAL A 51 0.50 -5.27 4.39
C VAL A 51 0.49 -4.64 3.00
N CYS A 52 1.52 -3.86 2.66
CA CYS A 52 1.68 -3.28 1.33
C CYS A 52 1.83 -4.35 0.25
N ALA A 53 2.61 -5.40 0.49
CA ALA A 53 2.76 -6.52 -0.45
C ALA A 53 1.42 -7.22 -0.70
N ALA A 54 0.69 -7.58 0.36
CA ALA A 54 -0.64 -8.19 0.26
C ALA A 54 -1.64 -7.30 -0.51
N HIS A 55 -1.61 -5.99 -0.25
CA HIS A 55 -2.43 -5.03 -0.96
C HIS A 55 -2.08 -4.95 -2.46
N ASN A 56 -0.79 -4.97 -2.81
CA ASN A 56 -0.33 -4.96 -4.20
C ASN A 56 -0.74 -6.25 -4.92
N PHE A 57 -0.62 -7.41 -4.28
CA PHE A 57 -1.12 -8.68 -4.85
C PHE A 57 -2.61 -8.63 -5.13
N LYS A 58 -3.41 -8.10 -4.19
CA LYS A 58 -4.85 -7.90 -4.41
C LYS A 58 -5.13 -7.02 -5.63
N LYS A 59 -4.31 -5.99 -5.87
CA LYS A 59 -4.43 -5.14 -7.07
C LYS A 59 -4.07 -5.90 -8.34
N PHE A 60 -2.99 -6.68 -8.35
CA PHE A 60 -2.60 -7.46 -9.53
C PHE A 60 -3.64 -8.50 -9.94
N VAL A 61 -4.22 -9.22 -8.97
CA VAL A 61 -5.31 -10.17 -9.22
C VAL A 61 -6.54 -9.44 -9.78
N LYS A 62 -6.92 -8.30 -9.19
CA LYS A 62 -8.07 -7.51 -9.67
C LYS A 62 -7.84 -6.91 -11.06
N ALA A 63 -6.60 -6.55 -11.38
CA ALA A 63 -6.22 -6.01 -12.69
C ALA A 63 -6.09 -7.11 -13.78
N GLY A 64 -6.21 -8.39 -13.42
CA GLY A 64 -6.01 -9.51 -14.34
C GLY A 64 -4.55 -9.73 -14.75
N SER A 65 -3.59 -9.06 -14.09
CA SER A 65 -2.15 -9.18 -14.38
C SER A 65 -1.55 -10.51 -13.90
N ILE A 66 -2.24 -11.18 -12.97
CA ILE A 66 -1.91 -12.52 -12.48
C ILE A 66 -3.22 -13.31 -12.49
N ARG A 67 -3.29 -14.41 -13.23
CA ARG A 67 -4.48 -15.26 -13.22
C ARG A 67 -4.38 -16.25 -12.06
N LEU A 68 -5.51 -16.57 -11.44
CA LEU A 68 -5.57 -17.56 -10.37
C LEU A 68 -5.14 -18.96 -10.85
N GLU A 69 -5.25 -19.24 -12.15
CA GLU A 69 -4.70 -20.45 -12.76
C GLU A 69 -3.17 -20.52 -12.66
N ASP A 70 -2.45 -19.41 -12.82
CA ASP A 70 -0.99 -19.36 -12.77
C ASP A 70 -0.44 -19.73 -11.37
N LEU A 71 -1.23 -19.48 -10.32
CA LEU A 71 -0.89 -19.85 -8.94
C LEU A 71 -1.14 -21.34 -8.64
N LYS A 72 -1.99 -22.02 -9.42
CA LYS A 72 -2.24 -23.47 -9.25
C LYS A 72 -1.04 -24.30 -9.69
N GLU A 73 -0.32 -23.85 -10.71
CA GLU A 73 0.92 -24.50 -11.17
C GLU A 73 2.04 -24.40 -10.13
N VAL A 74 2.17 -23.27 -9.44
CA VAL A 74 3.14 -23.10 -8.34
C VAL A 74 2.85 -24.03 -7.16
N LYS A 75 1.56 -24.25 -6.83
CA LYS A 75 1.16 -25.20 -5.77
C LYS A 75 1.39 -26.66 -6.14
N LYS A 76 1.61 -26.97 -7.42
CA LYS A 76 1.88 -28.34 -7.91
C LYS A 76 3.37 -28.67 -7.91
N ALA A 77 4.21 -27.64 -7.90
CA ALA A 77 5.67 -27.74 -7.93
C ALA A 77 6.34 -27.63 -6.54
N ALA A 78 5.55 -27.46 -5.48
CA ALA A 78 5.99 -27.43 -4.07
C ALA A 78 5.41 -28.62 -3.32
#